data_AF-A0A7L0WH91-F1
#
_entry.id   AF-A0A7L0WH91-F1
#
_cell.length_a   1.000
_cell.length_b   1.000
_cell.length_c   1.000
_cell.angle_alpha   90.00
_cell.angle_beta   90.00
_cell.angle_gamma   90.00
#
_symmetry.space_group_name_H-M   'P 1'
#
loop_
_entity.id
_entity.type
_entity.pdbx_description
1 polymer ?
#
loop_
_entity_poly.entity_id
_entity_poly.type
_entity_poly.pdbx_seq_one_letter_code
_entity_poly.pdbx_strand_id
1 'polypeptide(L)'
;AANSSDYPYEYVDEGDYMQYGLCTKEEVVSFSRAFLPAFYTMVFLVGFTGNILLFIVLIMYTSKKKKMTELYLLNLVLSDFFLLLTLPFWVLFISQWVTWDVLCPVLNAMYTMNFYSGVFFVSCMSLDMYLQTVHACSPRSSVTRRKSTLILLVAWVLSILLSIPDGLFSSAKHIHNQTILCTHDYGQKHLLWKVVFQVTQNILGFLFPFFFMVFCYSRSACVLTTSQVPGSRRALHFVFTLVAVFFVLWFPYNVVLILHSLQYVGVIRSCERSRQLDYAMQITESLSLVHCCLNPLLYAFVKKRFRLYL
;
A
#
# COMPACT_ATOMS: atom_id res chain seq x y z
N ALA A 1 22.62 -2.57 71.91
CA ALA A 1 21.57 -1.89 71.13
C ALA A 1 22.09 -1.72 69.72
N ALA A 2 21.25 -2.05 68.73
CA ALA A 2 21.61 -2.49 67.40
C ALA A 2 22.32 -1.44 66.51
N ASN A 3 23.17 -1.98 65.63
CA ASN A 3 24.03 -1.34 64.65
C ASN A 3 23.53 -1.66 63.23
N SER A 4 23.86 -0.78 62.28
CA SER A 4 23.84 -0.93 60.80
C SER A 4 22.64 -1.56 60.10
N SER A 5 21.91 -0.76 59.32
CA SER A 5 21.17 -1.22 58.13
C SER A 5 21.97 -0.81 56.88
N ASP A 6 22.92 -1.67 56.53
CA ASP A 6 23.44 -1.81 55.17
C ASP A 6 22.27 -2.13 54.24
N TYR A 7 22.03 -1.28 53.25
CA TYR A 7 21.24 -1.68 52.08
C TYR A 7 22.21 -2.37 51.12
N PRO A 8 22.06 -3.67 50.84
CA PRO A 8 22.92 -4.33 49.88
C PRO A 8 22.54 -3.80 48.49
N TYR A 9 23.46 -3.06 47.88
CA TYR A 9 23.47 -2.87 46.45
C TYR A 9 23.66 -4.27 45.85
N GLU A 10 22.57 -4.84 45.35
CA GLU A 10 22.60 -6.08 44.60
C GLU A 10 23.38 -5.77 43.32
N TYR A 11 24.68 -6.12 43.33
CA TYR A 11 25.50 -6.15 42.14
C TYR A 11 24.85 -7.14 41.19
N VAL A 12 24.13 -6.62 40.19
CA VAL A 12 23.67 -7.40 39.05
C VAL A 12 24.91 -7.96 38.39
N ASP A 13 25.04 -9.28 38.44
CA ASP A 13 26.15 -10.07 37.93
C ASP A 13 26.43 -9.70 36.46
N GLU A 14 27.69 -9.45 36.12
CA GLU A 14 28.14 -9.14 34.75
C GLU A 14 27.80 -10.27 33.75
N GLY A 15 27.42 -11.46 34.26
CA GLY A 15 26.91 -12.58 33.47
C GLY A 15 25.58 -12.33 32.77
N ASP A 16 24.69 -11.46 33.29
CA ASP A 16 23.36 -11.24 32.71
C ASP A 16 23.35 -10.24 31.53
N TYR A 17 24.46 -9.50 31.33
CA TYR A 17 24.65 -8.65 30.16
C TYR A 17 25.09 -9.42 28.90
N MET A 18 25.55 -10.68 29.02
CA MET A 18 25.94 -11.49 27.87
C MET A 18 24.76 -12.17 27.14
N GLN A 19 23.55 -12.20 27.73
CA GLN A 19 22.41 -12.88 27.11
C GLN A 19 21.55 -11.98 26.19
N TYR A 20 21.79 -10.66 26.20
CA TYR A 20 21.20 -9.74 25.25
C TYR A 20 22.30 -9.11 24.38
N GLY A 21 22.90 -9.93 23.52
CA GLY A 21 23.69 -9.41 22.41
C GLY A 21 22.86 -8.35 21.67
N LEU A 22 23.47 -7.19 21.41
CA LEU A 22 22.90 -6.18 20.51
C LEU A 22 22.41 -6.91 19.25
N CYS A 23 21.12 -6.80 18.94
CA CYS A 23 20.53 -7.47 17.78
C CYS A 23 21.08 -6.84 16.50
N THR A 24 22.22 -7.34 16.01
CA THR A 24 22.89 -6.84 14.80
C THR A 24 22.13 -7.33 13.56
N LYS A 25 21.48 -6.40 12.86
CA LYS A 25 20.68 -6.67 11.64
C LYS A 25 21.50 -6.51 10.35
N GLU A 26 22.81 -6.77 10.40
CA GLU A 26 23.73 -6.52 9.28
C GLU A 26 23.38 -7.35 8.03
N GLU A 27 23.02 -8.61 8.21
CA GLU A 27 22.58 -9.49 7.11
C GLU A 27 21.33 -8.96 6.41
N VAL A 28 20.37 -8.42 7.19
CA VAL A 28 19.14 -7.81 6.66
C VAL A 28 19.49 -6.61 5.81
N VAL A 29 20.32 -5.70 6.34
CA VAL A 29 20.75 -4.49 5.62
C VAL A 29 21.53 -4.84 4.36
N SER A 30 22.39 -5.85 4.41
CA SER A 30 23.17 -6.29 3.23
C SER A 30 22.27 -6.83 2.12
N PHE A 31 21.26 -7.63 2.47
CA PHE A 31 20.25 -8.12 1.53
C PHE A 31 19.43 -6.97 0.94
N SER A 32 18.96 -6.04 1.78
CA SER A 32 18.20 -4.86 1.34
C SER A 32 18.96 -4.03 0.31
N ARG A 33 20.27 -3.80 0.54
CA ARG A 33 21.12 -3.00 -0.36
C ARG A 33 21.37 -3.67 -1.71
N ALA A 34 21.33 -5.00 -1.79
CA ALA A 34 21.48 -5.71 -3.05
C ALA A 34 20.14 -5.89 -3.77
N PHE A 35 19.11 -6.33 -3.05
CA PHE A 35 17.82 -6.73 -3.61
C PHE A 35 16.93 -5.52 -3.95
N LEU A 36 16.73 -4.59 -3.02
CA LEU A 36 15.76 -3.50 -3.18
C LEU A 36 16.11 -2.55 -4.34
N PRO A 37 17.38 -2.12 -4.53
CA PRO A 37 17.73 -1.27 -5.66
C PRO A 37 17.44 -1.90 -7.02
N ALA A 38 17.79 -3.17 -7.20
CA ALA A 38 17.52 -3.90 -8.43
C ALA A 38 16.02 -4.06 -8.66
N PHE A 39 15.28 -4.43 -7.62
CA PHE A 39 13.83 -4.61 -7.68
C PHE A 39 13.07 -3.31 -7.97
N TYR A 40 13.36 -2.22 -7.23
CA TYR A 40 12.74 -0.91 -7.45
C TYR A 40 13.06 -0.34 -8.83
N THR A 41 14.28 -0.56 -9.34
CA THR A 41 14.63 -0.17 -10.71
C THR A 41 13.80 -0.94 -11.74
N MET A 42 13.65 -2.26 -11.57
CA MET A 42 12.82 -3.10 -12.45
C MET A 42 11.35 -2.65 -12.43
N VAL A 43 10.78 -2.48 -11.24
CA VAL A 43 9.38 -2.03 -11.07
C VAL A 43 9.19 -0.63 -11.66
N PHE A 44 10.16 0.28 -11.47
CA PHE A 44 10.12 1.58 -12.11
C PHE A 44 10.08 1.46 -13.63
N LEU A 45 11.00 0.72 -14.26
CA LEU A 45 11.03 0.60 -15.73
C LEU A 45 9.74 -0.05 -16.27
N VAL A 46 9.37 -1.22 -15.74
CA VAL A 46 8.20 -1.97 -16.23
C VAL A 46 6.89 -1.25 -15.90
N GLY A 47 6.75 -0.80 -14.66
CA GLY A 47 5.57 -0.11 -14.17
C GLY A 47 5.39 1.25 -14.84
N PHE A 48 6.44 2.05 -14.99
CA PHE A 48 6.33 3.38 -15.60
C PHE A 48 5.98 3.29 -17.08
N THR A 49 6.66 2.43 -17.86
CA THR A 49 6.33 2.22 -19.28
C THR A 49 4.91 1.67 -19.44
N GLY A 50 4.52 0.68 -18.64
CA GLY A 50 3.18 0.10 -18.69
C GLY A 50 2.08 1.11 -18.35
N ASN A 51 2.28 1.91 -17.30
CA ASN A 51 1.31 2.93 -16.89
C ASN A 51 1.24 4.10 -17.88
N ILE A 52 2.34 4.52 -18.53
CA ILE A 52 2.32 5.51 -19.62
C ILE A 52 1.45 5.03 -20.77
N LEU A 53 1.69 3.81 -21.22
CA LEU A 53 0.90 3.23 -22.29
C LEU A 53 -0.59 3.18 -21.92
N LEU A 54 -0.91 2.67 -20.74
CA LEU A 54 -2.29 2.60 -20.25
C LEU A 54 -2.92 4.00 -20.15
N PHE A 55 -2.20 4.99 -19.62
CA PHE A 55 -2.65 6.37 -19.50
C PHE A 55 -3.02 7.00 -20.86
N ILE A 56 -2.14 6.88 -21.85
CA ILE A 56 -2.38 7.40 -23.22
C ILE A 56 -3.66 6.80 -23.79
N VAL A 57 -3.80 5.48 -23.65
CA VAL A 57 -4.94 4.72 -24.19
C VAL A 57 -6.24 5.12 -23.51
N LEU A 58 -6.22 5.28 -22.18
CA LEU A 58 -7.38 5.72 -21.41
C LEU A 58 -7.79 7.13 -21.76
N ILE A 59 -6.86 8.07 -21.98
CA ILE A 59 -7.18 9.42 -22.43
C ILE A 59 -7.86 9.39 -23.80
N MET A 60 -7.29 8.65 -24.75
CA MET A 60 -7.86 8.52 -26.10
C MET A 60 -9.27 7.92 -26.07
N TYR A 61 -9.48 6.91 -25.23
CA TYR A 61 -10.78 6.21 -25.13
C TYR A 61 -11.82 7.02 -24.34
N THR A 62 -11.42 7.67 -23.25
CA THR A 62 -12.28 8.52 -22.41
C THR A 62 -12.79 9.72 -23.20
N SER A 63 -11.92 10.34 -24.01
CA SER A 63 -12.29 11.47 -24.88
C SER A 63 -13.37 11.10 -25.89
N LYS A 64 -13.40 9.84 -26.36
CA LYS A 64 -14.36 9.34 -27.34
C LYS A 64 -15.67 8.83 -26.73
N LYS A 65 -15.63 8.15 -25.57
CA LYS A 65 -16.79 7.41 -25.03
C LYS A 65 -17.32 7.89 -23.69
N LYS A 66 -16.64 8.81 -23.01
CA LYS A 66 -17.06 9.43 -21.73
C LYS A 66 -17.60 8.43 -20.69
N LYS A 67 -16.98 7.24 -20.57
CA LYS A 67 -17.36 6.22 -19.57
C LYS A 67 -16.73 6.53 -18.21
N MET A 68 -17.50 6.41 -17.13
CA MET A 68 -17.02 6.69 -15.76
C MET A 68 -15.97 5.69 -15.27
N THR A 69 -16.12 4.40 -15.59
CA THR A 69 -15.15 3.35 -15.23
C THR A 69 -13.73 3.65 -15.71
N GLU A 70 -13.58 4.27 -16.89
CA GLU A 70 -12.28 4.65 -17.44
C GLU A 70 -11.69 5.88 -16.71
N LEU A 71 -12.53 6.77 -16.16
CA LEU A 71 -12.09 7.92 -15.37
C LEU A 71 -11.54 7.48 -14.00
N TYR A 72 -12.18 6.52 -13.34
CA TYR A 72 -11.64 5.93 -12.10
C TYR A 72 -10.31 5.23 -12.36
N LEU A 73 -10.23 4.45 -13.44
CA LEU A 73 -8.99 3.78 -13.84
C LEU A 73 -7.88 4.79 -14.21
N LEU A 74 -8.21 5.92 -14.83
CA LEU A 74 -7.25 7.00 -15.09
C LEU A 74 -6.66 7.57 -13.79
N ASN A 75 -7.49 7.77 -12.76
CA ASN A 75 -7.02 8.25 -11.47
C ASN A 75 -6.19 7.19 -10.73
N LEU A 76 -6.51 5.91 -10.88
CA LEU A 76 -5.68 4.81 -10.39
C LEU A 76 -4.28 4.86 -11.02
N VAL A 77 -4.20 5.00 -12.34
CA VAL A 77 -2.93 5.12 -13.08
C VAL A 77 -2.14 6.38 -12.67
N LEU A 78 -2.83 7.51 -12.43
CA LEU A 78 -2.20 8.71 -11.88
C LEU A 78 -1.61 8.49 -10.49
N SER A 79 -2.31 7.74 -9.64
CA SER A 79 -1.78 7.35 -8.33
C SER A 79 -0.55 6.45 -8.44
N ASP A 80 -0.59 5.46 -9.35
CA ASP A 80 0.54 4.57 -9.62
C ASP A 80 1.76 5.37 -10.13
N PHE A 81 1.57 6.40 -10.94
CA PHE A 81 2.68 7.28 -11.35
C PHE A 81 3.34 8.00 -10.18
N PHE A 82 2.55 8.57 -9.28
CA PHE A 82 3.10 9.25 -8.12
C PHE A 82 3.97 8.29 -7.30
N LEU A 83 3.52 7.06 -7.09
CA LEU A 83 4.31 6.04 -6.41
C LEU A 83 5.55 5.63 -7.19
N LEU A 84 5.43 5.34 -8.50
CA LEU A 84 6.55 4.91 -9.33
C LEU A 84 7.65 5.98 -9.40
N LEU A 85 7.28 7.26 -9.44
CA LEU A 85 8.24 8.37 -9.38
C LEU A 85 9.01 8.43 -8.06
N THR A 86 8.53 7.80 -6.98
CA THR A 86 9.26 7.71 -5.71
C THR A 86 10.33 6.63 -5.70
N LEU A 87 10.22 5.60 -6.54
CA LEU A 87 11.14 4.45 -6.55
C LEU A 87 12.61 4.83 -6.83
N PRO A 88 12.94 5.72 -7.79
CA PRO A 88 14.32 6.18 -7.98
C PRO A 88 14.90 6.86 -6.73
N PHE A 89 14.07 7.59 -5.98
CA PHE A 89 14.49 8.23 -4.74
C PHE A 89 14.78 7.21 -3.64
N TRP A 90 14.00 6.13 -3.56
CA TRP A 90 14.31 4.99 -2.70
C TRP A 90 15.65 4.35 -3.05
N VAL A 91 15.95 4.16 -4.34
CA VAL A 91 17.24 3.61 -4.80
C VAL A 91 18.41 4.51 -4.37
N LEU A 92 18.28 5.83 -4.58
CA LEU A 92 19.30 6.80 -4.19
C LEU A 92 19.51 6.86 -2.68
N PHE A 93 18.42 6.77 -1.91
CA PHE A 93 18.45 6.75 -0.45
C PHE A 93 19.16 5.49 0.08
N ILE A 94 18.80 4.31 -0.44
CA ILE A 94 19.41 3.02 -0.04
C ILE A 94 20.90 2.97 -0.40
N SER A 95 21.27 3.56 -1.54
CA SER A 95 22.65 3.60 -2.01
C SER A 95 23.52 4.58 -1.21
N GLN A 96 22.95 5.36 -0.28
CA GLN A 96 23.62 6.38 0.52
C GLN A 96 24.22 7.55 -0.29
N TRP A 97 23.75 7.75 -1.53
CA TRP A 97 24.27 8.82 -2.39
C TRP A 97 23.75 10.19 -1.95
N VAL A 98 22.55 10.26 -1.38
CA VAL A 98 21.98 11.51 -0.85
C VAL A 98 21.07 11.23 0.34
N THR A 99 21.25 12.00 1.40
CA THR A 99 20.49 11.87 2.65
C THR A 99 19.69 13.15 2.88
N TRP A 100 18.45 13.16 2.39
CA TRP A 100 17.48 14.21 2.70
C TRP A 100 16.58 13.69 3.81
N ASP A 101 16.72 14.20 5.04
CA ASP A 101 15.91 13.77 6.18
C ASP A 101 14.40 13.93 5.94
N VAL A 102 14.02 14.88 5.08
CA VAL A 102 12.63 15.15 4.68
C VAL A 102 12.07 14.11 3.69
N LEU A 103 12.93 13.40 2.95
CA LEU A 103 12.51 12.52 1.88
C LEU A 103 11.86 11.24 2.41
N CYS A 104 12.41 10.63 3.47
CA CYS A 104 11.85 9.41 4.07
C CYS A 104 10.36 9.56 4.48
N PRO A 105 9.96 10.59 5.25
CA PRO A 105 8.55 10.88 5.53
C PRO A 105 7.69 11.03 4.27
N VAL A 106 8.20 11.74 3.26
CA VAL A 106 7.48 12.02 2.00
C VAL A 106 7.29 10.73 1.20
N LEU A 107 8.32 9.90 1.06
CA LEU A 107 8.26 8.64 0.33
C LEU A 107 7.23 7.69 0.96
N ASN A 108 7.23 7.56 2.29
CA ASN A 108 6.24 6.76 3.01
C ASN A 108 4.82 7.33 2.89
N ALA A 109 4.66 8.66 2.96
CA ALA A 109 3.36 9.29 2.74
C ALA A 109 2.83 9.06 1.32
N MET A 110 3.70 9.10 0.30
CA MET A 110 3.30 8.81 -1.08
C MET A 110 2.94 7.33 -1.30
N TYR A 111 3.64 6.41 -0.63
CA TYR A 111 3.32 4.99 -0.64
C TYR A 111 1.94 4.71 -0.01
N THR A 112 1.65 5.27 1.16
CA THR A 112 0.34 5.11 1.81
C THR A 112 -0.78 5.84 1.06
N MET A 113 -0.47 6.97 0.44
CA MET A 113 -1.41 7.67 -0.44
C MET A 113 -1.80 6.82 -1.65
N ASN A 114 -0.83 6.11 -2.25
CA ASN A 114 -1.12 5.18 -3.33
C ASN A 114 -2.02 4.03 -2.86
N PHE A 115 -1.73 3.44 -1.69
CA PHE A 115 -2.60 2.41 -1.11
C PHE A 115 -4.05 2.89 -0.94
N TYR A 116 -4.28 3.98 -0.21
CA TYR A 116 -5.64 4.46 0.08
C TYR A 116 -6.39 4.90 -1.19
N SER A 117 -5.72 5.64 -2.08
CA SER A 117 -6.32 6.08 -3.33
C SER A 117 -6.64 4.90 -4.24
N GLY A 118 -5.76 3.90 -4.31
CA GLY A 118 -6.00 2.64 -5.01
C GLY A 118 -7.26 1.94 -4.51
N VAL A 119 -7.36 1.74 -3.20
CA VAL A 119 -8.54 1.14 -2.55
C VAL A 119 -9.82 1.93 -2.89
N PHE A 120 -9.78 3.25 -2.80
CA PHE A 120 -10.96 4.08 -3.07
C PHE A 120 -11.36 4.07 -4.55
N PHE A 121 -10.42 4.16 -5.49
CA PHE A 121 -10.73 4.12 -6.92
C PHE A 121 -11.29 2.75 -7.33
N VAL A 122 -10.72 1.66 -6.84
CA VAL A 122 -11.24 0.30 -7.10
C VAL A 122 -12.62 0.11 -6.45
N SER A 123 -12.86 0.64 -5.26
CA SER A 123 -14.18 0.64 -4.63
C SER A 123 -15.21 1.42 -5.45
N CYS A 124 -14.84 2.60 -5.96
CA CYS A 124 -15.69 3.41 -6.83
C CYS A 124 -16.00 2.69 -8.16
N MET A 125 -15.02 2.01 -8.77
CA MET A 125 -15.24 1.16 -9.94
C MET A 125 -16.24 0.04 -9.64
N SER A 126 -16.13 -0.59 -8.47
CA SER A 126 -17.03 -1.66 -8.02
C SER A 126 -18.47 -1.18 -7.83
N LEU A 127 -18.63 0.01 -7.24
CA LEU A 127 -19.93 0.66 -7.06
C LEU A 127 -20.55 1.07 -8.40
N ASP A 128 -19.77 1.64 -9.31
CA ASP A 128 -20.21 2.02 -10.66
C ASP A 128 -20.73 0.80 -11.44
N MET A 129 -19.99 -0.31 -11.38
CA MET A 129 -20.42 -1.58 -11.97
C MET A 129 -21.71 -2.12 -11.34
N TYR A 130 -21.85 -2.04 -10.02
CA TYR A 130 -23.07 -2.43 -9.31
C TYR A 130 -24.28 -1.59 -9.73
N LEU A 131 -24.13 -0.26 -9.79
CA LEU A 131 -25.22 0.64 -10.18
C LEU A 131 -25.64 0.41 -11.63
N GLN A 132 -24.67 0.26 -12.55
CA GLN A 132 -24.95 -0.03 -13.96
C GLN A 132 -25.64 -1.39 -14.16
N THR A 133 -25.31 -2.39 -13.34
CA THR A 133 -25.82 -3.75 -13.49
C THR A 133 -27.18 -3.94 -12.81
N VAL A 134 -27.30 -3.51 -11.55
CA VAL A 134 -28.46 -3.80 -10.70
C VAL A 134 -29.56 -2.75 -10.88
N HIS A 135 -29.19 -1.50 -11.19
CA HIS A 135 -30.14 -0.39 -11.32
C HIS A 135 -30.30 0.10 -12.77
N ALA A 136 -29.99 -0.76 -13.76
CA ALA A 136 -30.00 -0.43 -15.20
C ALA A 136 -31.30 0.23 -15.72
N CYS A 137 -32.44 0.04 -15.04
CA CYS A 137 -33.76 0.54 -15.46
C CYS A 137 -34.27 1.78 -14.70
N SER A 138 -33.52 2.36 -13.76
CA SER A 138 -33.96 3.57 -13.04
C SER A 138 -33.40 4.83 -13.70
N PRO A 139 -34.22 5.83 -14.07
CA PRO A 139 -33.75 7.12 -14.60
C PRO A 139 -32.87 7.93 -13.61
N ARG A 140 -32.73 7.44 -12.37
CA ARG A 140 -31.89 8.00 -11.30
C ARG A 140 -30.57 7.23 -11.08
N SER A 141 -30.32 6.12 -11.80
CA SER A 141 -29.16 5.23 -11.53
C SER A 141 -27.85 5.64 -12.20
N SER A 142 -27.89 6.53 -13.19
CA SER A 142 -26.67 7.07 -13.79
C SER A 142 -26.04 8.08 -12.85
N VAL A 143 -24.90 7.72 -12.24
CA VAL A 143 -24.07 8.66 -11.51
C VAL A 143 -23.65 9.77 -12.49
N THR A 144 -24.21 10.96 -12.31
CA THR A 144 -23.91 12.11 -13.17
C THR A 144 -22.41 12.42 -13.09
N ARG A 145 -21.81 12.86 -14.20
CA ARG A 145 -20.38 13.23 -14.26
C ARG A 145 -19.93 14.13 -13.10
N ARG A 146 -20.75 15.10 -12.70
CA ARG A 146 -20.48 15.99 -11.55
C ARG A 146 -20.36 15.23 -10.24
N LYS A 147 -21.23 14.23 -10.00
CA LYS A 147 -21.18 13.39 -8.79
C LYS A 147 -19.93 12.51 -8.79
N SER A 148 -19.59 11.89 -9.92
CA SER A 148 -18.37 11.08 -10.04
C SER A 148 -17.10 11.93 -9.82
N THR A 149 -17.05 13.15 -10.37
CA THR A 149 -15.93 14.07 -10.12
C THR A 149 -15.83 14.48 -8.65
N LEU A 150 -16.96 14.73 -7.98
CA LEU A 150 -16.97 15.00 -6.54
C LEU A 150 -16.46 13.80 -5.73
N ILE A 151 -16.91 12.59 -6.05
CA ILE A 151 -16.46 11.35 -5.40
C ILE A 151 -14.94 11.17 -5.58
N LEU A 152 -14.42 11.41 -6.79
CA LEU A 152 -12.98 11.36 -7.05
C LEU A 152 -12.19 12.37 -6.23
N LEU A 153 -12.68 13.61 -6.14
CA LEU A 153 -12.03 14.65 -5.34
C LEU A 153 -12.03 14.30 -3.86
N VAL A 154 -13.15 13.80 -3.33
CA VAL A 154 -13.24 13.30 -1.96
C VAL A 154 -12.28 12.14 -1.72
N ALA A 155 -12.22 11.18 -2.65
CA ALA A 155 -11.28 10.05 -2.56
C ALA A 155 -9.83 10.52 -2.50
N TRP A 156 -9.42 11.48 -3.33
CA TRP A 156 -8.08 12.06 -3.28
C TRP A 156 -7.78 12.74 -1.95
N VAL A 157 -8.69 13.63 -1.49
CA VAL A 157 -8.52 14.35 -0.23
C VAL A 157 -8.43 13.38 0.95
N LEU A 158 -9.32 12.38 1.02
CA LEU A 158 -9.27 11.35 2.06
C LEU A 158 -7.98 10.53 1.99
N SER A 159 -7.51 10.17 0.80
CA SER A 159 -6.25 9.43 0.65
C SER A 159 -5.07 10.22 1.19
N ILE A 160 -4.99 11.51 0.85
CA ILE A 160 -3.93 12.40 1.35
C ILE A 160 -4.01 12.51 2.88
N LEU A 161 -5.21 12.79 3.42
CA LEU A 161 -5.41 12.95 4.86
C LEU A 161 -5.02 11.68 5.65
N LEU A 162 -5.40 10.50 5.15
CA LEU A 162 -5.08 9.23 5.79
C LEU A 162 -3.59 8.87 5.69
N SER A 163 -2.85 9.49 4.77
CA SER A 163 -1.41 9.23 4.57
C SER A 163 -0.51 10.12 5.43
N ILE A 164 -1.04 11.22 5.97
CA ILE A 164 -0.31 12.15 6.82
C ILE A 164 0.25 11.47 8.09
N PRO A 165 -0.53 10.68 8.86
CA PRO A 165 -0.03 10.02 10.06
C PRO A 165 1.19 9.13 9.77
N ASP A 166 1.13 8.34 8.69
CA ASP A 166 2.23 7.48 8.27
C ASP A 166 3.50 8.25 7.93
N GLY A 167 3.37 9.38 7.24
CA GLY A 167 4.49 10.29 6.98
C GLY A 167 5.07 10.88 8.26
N LEU A 168 4.21 11.39 9.16
CA LEU A 168 4.63 12.00 10.43
C LEU A 168 5.27 11.01 11.41
N PHE A 169 4.86 9.74 11.35
CA PHE A 169 5.43 8.68 12.17
C PHE A 169 6.63 8.00 11.50
N SER A 170 7.09 8.48 10.35
CA SER A 170 8.29 7.97 9.68
C SER A 170 9.45 8.92 9.88
N SER A 171 10.64 8.41 10.20
CA SER A 171 11.84 9.21 10.37
C SER A 171 13.08 8.49 9.86
N ALA A 172 14.03 9.25 9.34
CA ALA A 172 15.35 8.77 8.97
C ALA A 172 16.20 8.58 10.24
N LYS A 173 16.67 7.35 10.50
CA LYS A 173 17.55 7.04 11.63
C LYS A 173 18.95 6.69 11.14
N HIS A 174 19.96 7.31 11.76
CA HIS A 174 21.36 6.97 11.55
C HIS A 174 21.75 5.77 12.42
N ILE A 175 22.16 4.69 11.77
CA ILE A 175 22.73 3.48 12.38
C ILE A 175 24.25 3.54 12.14
N HIS A 176 25.03 3.43 13.22
CA HIS A 176 26.50 3.40 13.21
C HIS A 176 27.17 4.55 12.43
N ASN A 177 26.63 5.77 12.52
CA ASN A 177 27.18 7.00 11.91
C ASN A 177 27.40 6.97 10.37
N GLN A 178 26.93 5.93 9.67
CA GLN A 178 27.13 5.76 8.23
C GLN A 178 25.89 5.27 7.49
N THR A 179 24.94 4.61 8.17
CA THR A 179 23.77 4.02 7.52
C THR A 179 22.49 4.73 7.89
N ILE A 180 21.82 5.36 6.92
CA ILE A 180 20.49 5.93 7.15
C ILE A 180 19.42 4.90 6.77
N LEU A 181 18.58 4.54 7.72
CA LEU A 181 17.41 3.70 7.50
C LEU A 181 16.14 4.55 7.68
N CYS A 182 15.21 4.45 6.74
CA CYS A 182 13.87 5.01 6.91
C CYS A 182 13.04 4.02 7.71
N THR A 183 12.66 4.38 8.93
CA THR A 183 11.86 3.52 9.80
C THR A 183 10.70 4.30 10.39
N HIS A 184 9.61 3.60 10.69
CA HIS A 184 8.57 4.17 11.53
C HIS A 184 9.16 4.44 12.92
N ASP A 185 9.08 5.70 13.36
CA ASP A 185 9.42 6.15 14.71
C ASP A 185 8.16 6.70 15.39
N TYR A 186 7.52 5.83 16.17
CA TYR A 186 6.36 6.21 16.96
C TYR A 186 6.72 7.11 18.15
N GLY A 187 8.01 7.27 18.48
CA GLY A 187 8.47 7.98 19.67
C GLY A 187 8.02 7.31 20.98
N GLN A 188 8.60 7.71 22.12
CA GLN A 188 8.23 7.12 23.41
C GLN A 188 6.92 7.67 23.98
N LYS A 189 6.56 8.92 23.66
CA LYS A 189 5.33 9.56 24.15
C LYS A 189 4.11 9.02 23.38
N HIS A 190 3.14 8.48 24.11
CA HIS A 190 1.88 7.92 23.59
C HIS A 190 2.08 6.79 22.56
N LEU A 191 3.17 6.01 22.68
CA LEU A 191 3.49 4.89 21.78
C LEU A 191 2.30 3.94 21.56
N LEU A 192 1.67 3.50 22.65
CA LEU A 192 0.50 2.62 22.60
C LEU A 192 -0.64 3.22 21.77
N TRP A 193 -0.97 4.49 22.00
CA TRP A 193 -2.06 5.17 21.29
C TRP A 193 -1.75 5.33 19.80
N LYS A 194 -0.52 5.66 19.43
CA LYS A 194 -0.10 5.78 18.03
C LYS A 194 -0.15 4.44 17.31
N VAL A 195 0.33 3.37 17.96
CA VAL A 195 0.27 2.01 17.41
C VAL A 195 -1.18 1.55 17.27
N VAL A 196 -2.02 1.72 18.29
CA VAL A 196 -3.45 1.36 18.23
C VAL A 196 -4.17 2.14 17.14
N PHE A 197 -3.91 3.44 17.02
CA PHE A 197 -4.47 4.28 15.96
C PHE A 197 -4.06 3.77 14.58
N GLN A 198 -2.76 3.54 14.35
CA GLN A 198 -2.23 3.03 13.09
C GLN A 198 -2.82 1.66 12.71
N VAL A 199 -2.86 0.73 13.67
CA VAL A 199 -3.40 -0.61 13.45
C VAL A 199 -4.89 -0.53 13.14
N THR A 200 -5.65 0.26 13.90
CA THR A 200 -7.09 0.45 13.68
C THR A 200 -7.35 1.09 12.31
N GLN A 201 -6.59 2.11 11.94
CA GLN A 201 -6.71 2.79 10.66
C GLN A 201 -6.41 1.84 9.49
N ASN A 202 -5.35 1.03 9.56
CA ASN A 202 -5.04 0.05 8.52
C ASN A 202 -6.10 -1.05 8.43
N ILE A 203 -6.54 -1.59 9.57
CA ILE A 203 -7.59 -2.62 9.60
C ILE A 203 -8.88 -2.09 8.98
N LEU A 204 -9.34 -0.90 9.39
CA LEU A 204 -10.55 -0.30 8.83
C LEU A 204 -10.35 0.07 7.36
N GLY A 205 -9.21 0.65 7.00
CA GLY A 205 -8.86 1.03 5.63
C GLY A 205 -8.77 -0.16 4.66
N PHE A 206 -8.46 -1.35 5.16
CA PHE A 206 -8.40 -2.57 4.36
C PHE A 206 -9.72 -3.36 4.38
N LEU A 207 -10.26 -3.67 5.56
CA LEU A 207 -11.42 -4.56 5.71
C LEU A 207 -12.72 -3.91 5.22
N PHE A 208 -12.97 -2.65 5.55
CA PHE A 208 -14.22 -1.99 5.16
C PHE A 208 -14.37 -1.94 3.62
N PRO A 209 -13.36 -1.50 2.86
CA PRO A 209 -13.42 -1.53 1.40
C PRO A 209 -13.46 -2.96 0.84
N PHE A 210 -12.76 -3.92 1.45
CA PHE A 210 -12.83 -5.33 1.05
C PHE A 210 -14.26 -5.87 1.12
N PHE A 211 -14.92 -5.75 2.27
CA PHE A 211 -16.30 -6.23 2.43
C PHE A 211 -17.28 -5.48 1.52
N PHE A 212 -17.11 -4.16 1.37
CA PHE A 212 -17.91 -3.37 0.45
C PHE A 212 -17.78 -3.87 -1.00
N MET A 213 -16.57 -4.12 -1.47
CA MET A 213 -16.33 -4.65 -2.82
C MET A 213 -16.92 -6.04 -2.99
N VAL A 214 -16.70 -6.96 -2.04
CA VAL A 214 -17.29 -8.31 -2.07
C VAL A 214 -18.82 -8.26 -2.16
N PHE A 215 -19.45 -7.36 -1.40
CA PHE A 215 -20.90 -7.12 -1.48
C PHE A 215 -21.32 -6.61 -2.87
N CYS A 216 -20.66 -5.57 -3.40
CA CYS A 216 -20.97 -5.04 -4.73
C CYS A 216 -20.80 -6.10 -5.84
N TYR A 217 -19.74 -6.91 -5.78
CA TYR A 217 -19.46 -7.94 -6.78
C TYR A 217 -20.37 -9.14 -6.69
N SER A 218 -20.67 -9.65 -5.50
CA SER A 218 -21.60 -10.77 -5.34
C SER A 218 -22.97 -10.42 -5.92
N ARG A 219 -23.46 -9.20 -5.65
CA ARG A 219 -24.72 -8.70 -6.23
C ARG A 219 -24.64 -8.50 -7.73
N SER A 220 -23.56 -7.92 -8.23
CA SER A 220 -23.36 -7.72 -9.68
C SER A 220 -23.28 -9.06 -10.41
N ALA A 221 -22.54 -10.04 -9.88
CA ALA A 221 -22.40 -11.38 -10.43
C ALA A 221 -23.72 -12.15 -10.44
N CYS A 222 -24.51 -12.06 -9.37
CA CYS A 222 -25.83 -12.68 -9.29
C CYS A 222 -26.78 -12.13 -10.37
N VAL A 223 -26.82 -10.80 -10.54
CA VAL A 223 -27.66 -10.19 -11.59
C VAL A 223 -27.16 -10.56 -12.99
N LEU A 224 -25.85 -10.57 -13.23
CA LEU A 224 -25.23 -10.88 -14.53
C LEU A 224 -25.26 -12.35 -14.94
N THR A 225 -25.39 -13.25 -13.98
CA THR A 225 -25.60 -14.67 -14.25
C THR A 225 -27.06 -14.94 -14.62
N THR A 226 -27.98 -14.18 -14.01
CA THR A 226 -29.43 -14.27 -14.25
C THR A 226 -29.87 -13.57 -15.55
N SER A 227 -29.26 -12.42 -15.87
CA SER A 227 -29.56 -11.66 -17.09
C SER A 227 -28.54 -12.01 -18.18
N GLN A 228 -28.99 -12.67 -19.25
CA GLN A 228 -28.14 -13.20 -20.34
C GLN A 228 -27.51 -12.10 -21.24
N VAL A 229 -26.88 -11.06 -20.66
CA VAL A 229 -26.31 -9.93 -21.40
C VAL A 229 -24.93 -10.31 -21.97
N PRO A 230 -24.75 -10.34 -23.32
CA PRO A 230 -23.47 -10.68 -23.93
C PRO A 230 -22.38 -9.66 -23.60
N GLY A 231 -21.20 -10.12 -23.19
CA GLY A 231 -20.01 -9.29 -22.97
C GLY A 231 -19.86 -8.65 -21.59
N SER A 232 -20.94 -8.55 -20.80
CA SER A 232 -20.89 -7.94 -19.46
C SER A 232 -20.14 -8.81 -18.43
N ARG A 233 -20.20 -10.15 -18.59
CA ARG A 233 -19.37 -11.09 -17.81
C ARG A 233 -17.87 -10.82 -17.92
N ARG A 234 -17.37 -10.39 -19.09
CA ARG A 234 -15.94 -10.09 -19.27
C ARG A 234 -15.51 -8.82 -18.53
N ALA A 235 -16.35 -7.78 -18.53
CA ALA A 235 -16.10 -6.57 -17.76
C ALA A 235 -16.12 -6.87 -16.25
N LEU A 236 -17.08 -7.68 -15.79
CA LEU A 236 -17.13 -8.14 -14.40
C LEU A 236 -15.88 -8.93 -14.01
N HIS A 237 -15.47 -9.91 -14.82
CA HIS A 237 -14.24 -10.67 -14.60
C HIS A 237 -13.01 -9.76 -14.55
N PHE A 238 -12.91 -8.74 -15.42
CA PHE A 238 -11.81 -7.78 -15.37
C PHE A 238 -11.71 -7.08 -14.02
N VAL A 239 -12.79 -6.43 -13.58
CA VAL A 239 -12.74 -5.65 -12.33
C VAL A 239 -12.59 -6.57 -11.12
N PHE A 240 -13.19 -7.76 -11.14
CA PHE A 240 -12.97 -8.78 -10.10
C PHE A 240 -11.50 -9.22 -10.03
N THR A 241 -10.86 -9.51 -11.16
CA THR A 241 -9.43 -9.86 -11.20
C THR A 241 -8.56 -8.72 -10.67
N LEU A 242 -8.86 -7.47 -11.06
CA LEU A 242 -8.15 -6.29 -10.56
C LEU A 242 -8.25 -6.17 -9.04
N VAL A 243 -9.44 -6.36 -8.48
CA VAL A 243 -9.70 -6.33 -7.02
C VAL A 243 -8.97 -7.46 -6.31
N ALA A 244 -9.04 -8.67 -6.84
CA ALA A 244 -8.40 -9.84 -6.25
C ALA A 244 -6.87 -9.67 -6.23
N VAL A 245 -6.28 -9.22 -7.34
CA VAL A 245 -4.83 -8.95 -7.43
C VAL A 245 -4.43 -7.85 -6.45
N PHE A 246 -5.19 -6.75 -6.38
CA PHE A 246 -4.91 -5.67 -5.43
C PHE A 246 -4.85 -6.21 -3.99
N PHE A 247 -5.90 -6.92 -3.55
CA PHE A 247 -5.94 -7.44 -2.18
C PHE A 247 -4.90 -8.52 -1.89
N VAL A 248 -4.64 -9.43 -2.84
CA VAL A 248 -3.63 -10.49 -2.65
C VAL A 248 -2.23 -9.91 -2.52
N LEU A 249 -1.91 -8.84 -3.24
CA LEU A 249 -0.59 -8.20 -3.16
C LEU A 249 -0.44 -7.29 -1.94
N TRP A 250 -1.50 -6.61 -1.53
CA TRP A 250 -1.46 -5.69 -0.40
C TRP A 250 -1.69 -6.35 0.96
N PHE A 251 -2.42 -7.47 1.02
CA PHE A 251 -2.74 -8.15 2.28
C PHE A 251 -1.51 -8.58 3.08
N PRO A 252 -0.51 -9.26 2.50
CA PRO A 252 0.68 -9.71 3.24
C PRO A 252 1.41 -8.54 3.90
N TYR A 253 1.56 -7.43 3.17
CA TYR A 253 2.19 -6.21 3.66
C TYR A 253 1.45 -5.63 4.87
N ASN A 254 0.12 -5.49 4.77
CA ASN A 254 -0.69 -4.95 5.86
C ASN A 254 -0.62 -5.82 7.13
N VAL A 255 -0.58 -7.15 6.97
CA VAL A 255 -0.41 -8.08 8.11
C VAL A 255 0.97 -7.91 8.75
N VAL A 256 2.04 -7.88 7.94
CA VAL A 256 3.40 -7.71 8.46
C VAL A 256 3.60 -6.35 9.11
N LEU A 257 3.03 -5.28 8.55
CA LEU A 257 3.06 -3.94 9.13
C LEU A 257 2.42 -3.93 10.53
N ILE A 258 1.26 -4.56 10.71
CA ILE A 258 0.61 -4.69 12.03
C ILE A 258 1.50 -5.46 13.02
N LEU A 259 2.07 -6.58 12.58
CA LEU A 259 2.97 -7.39 13.42
C LEU A 259 4.24 -6.60 13.81
N HIS A 260 4.79 -5.82 12.89
CA HIS A 260 5.94 -4.97 13.11
C HIS A 260 5.62 -3.84 14.11
N SER A 261 4.46 -3.17 13.97
CA SER A 261 4.01 -2.15 14.94
C SER A 261 3.80 -2.71 16.35
N LEU A 262 3.35 -3.97 16.48
CA LEU A 262 3.20 -4.64 17.78
C LEU A 262 4.54 -4.96 18.46
N GLN A 263 5.65 -5.04 17.71
CA GLN A 263 6.99 -5.21 18.30
C GLN A 263 7.37 -4.01 19.17
N TYR A 264 7.04 -2.79 18.74
CA TYR A 264 7.33 -1.58 19.50
C TYR A 264 6.64 -1.55 20.87
N VAL A 265 5.51 -2.25 21.01
CA VAL A 265 4.75 -2.36 22.27
C VAL A 265 5.32 -3.45 23.21
N GLY A 266 6.40 -4.14 22.80
CA GLY A 266 7.09 -5.13 23.64
C GLY A 266 6.40 -6.50 23.69
N VAL A 267 5.47 -6.77 22.77
CA VAL A 267 4.76 -8.06 22.62
C VAL A 267 5.68 -9.13 22.03
N ILE A 268 6.64 -8.74 21.18
CA ILE A 268 7.61 -9.64 20.53
C ILE A 268 9.02 -9.24 20.97
N ARG A 269 9.62 -10.01 21.90
CA ARG A 269 10.92 -9.68 22.52
C ARG A 269 12.14 -10.42 21.96
N SER A 270 11.95 -11.37 21.05
CA SER A 270 13.06 -12.19 20.53
C SER A 270 13.70 -11.57 19.28
N CYS A 271 15.02 -11.40 19.29
CA CYS A 271 15.81 -10.84 18.17
C CYS A 271 15.61 -11.61 16.85
N GLU A 272 15.53 -12.94 16.89
CA GLU A 272 15.31 -13.77 15.69
C GLU A 272 13.97 -13.47 15.00
N ARG A 273 12.87 -13.36 15.76
CA ARG A 273 11.56 -12.97 15.22
C ARG A 273 11.55 -11.53 14.69
N SER A 274 12.31 -10.61 15.29
CA SER A 274 12.46 -9.26 14.74
C SER A 274 13.19 -9.28 13.40
N ARG A 275 14.28 -10.05 13.29
CA ARG A 275 15.03 -10.20 12.04
C ARG A 275 14.17 -10.79 10.92
N GLN A 276 13.39 -11.82 11.22
CA GLN A 276 12.44 -12.42 10.26
C GLN A 276 11.34 -11.44 9.83
N LEU A 277 10.83 -10.62 10.76
CA LEU A 277 9.80 -9.62 10.45
C LEU A 277 10.34 -8.49 9.55
N ASP A 278 11.59 -8.07 9.71
CA ASP A 278 12.19 -7.07 8.81
C ASP A 278 12.33 -7.61 7.38
N TYR A 279 12.78 -8.87 7.22
CA TYR A 279 12.82 -9.52 5.92
C TYR A 279 11.42 -9.65 5.31
N ALA A 280 10.45 -10.10 6.12
CA ALA A 280 9.06 -10.22 5.69
C ALA A 280 8.50 -8.85 5.25
N MET A 281 8.84 -7.77 5.96
CA MET A 281 8.39 -6.42 5.63
C MET A 281 8.90 -6.01 4.23
N GLN A 282 10.19 -6.19 3.97
CA GLN A 282 10.80 -5.87 2.68
C GLN A 282 10.24 -6.69 1.52
N ILE A 283 10.04 -8.00 1.73
CA ILE A 283 9.51 -8.90 0.71
C ILE A 283 8.05 -8.57 0.42
N THR A 284 7.25 -8.34 1.46
CA THR A 284 5.82 -8.06 1.30
C THR A 284 5.56 -6.65 0.76
N GLU A 285 6.39 -5.66 1.09
CA GLU A 285 6.39 -4.34 0.46
C GLU A 285 6.77 -4.45 -1.03
N SER A 286 7.82 -5.21 -1.34
CA SER A 286 8.19 -5.47 -2.75
C SER A 286 7.04 -6.14 -3.52
N LEU A 287 6.36 -7.11 -2.90
CA LEU A 287 5.20 -7.79 -3.46
C LEU A 287 4.03 -6.82 -3.69
N SER A 288 3.79 -5.88 -2.78
CA SER A 288 2.74 -4.88 -2.95
C SER A 288 3.02 -4.03 -4.20
N LEU A 289 4.26 -3.58 -4.41
CA LEU A 289 4.66 -2.73 -5.55
C LEU A 289 4.45 -3.39 -6.93
N VAL A 290 4.42 -4.73 -6.99
CA VAL A 290 4.11 -5.48 -8.22
C VAL A 290 2.72 -5.09 -8.78
N HIS A 291 1.79 -4.64 -7.95
CA HIS A 291 0.44 -4.26 -8.38
C HIS A 291 0.47 -3.15 -9.45
N CYS A 292 1.39 -2.20 -9.35
CA CYS A 292 1.55 -1.11 -10.32
C CYS A 292 1.92 -1.65 -11.71
N CYS A 293 2.65 -2.76 -11.79
CA CYS A 293 3.02 -3.40 -13.06
C CYS A 293 1.88 -4.27 -13.63
N LEU A 294 1.05 -4.86 -12.77
CA LEU A 294 -0.03 -5.75 -13.20
C LEU A 294 -1.24 -5.00 -13.75
N ASN A 295 -1.53 -3.78 -13.28
CA ASN A 295 -2.68 -2.98 -13.73
C ASN A 295 -2.74 -2.83 -15.27
N PRO A 296 -1.66 -2.39 -15.96
CA PRO A 296 -1.60 -2.35 -17.42
C PRO A 296 -1.75 -3.72 -18.10
N LEU A 297 -1.08 -4.75 -17.56
CA LEU A 297 -1.11 -6.10 -18.12
C LEU A 297 -2.54 -6.68 -18.09
N LEU A 298 -3.20 -6.58 -16.94
CA LEU A 298 -4.58 -7.03 -16.76
C LEU A 298 -5.53 -6.30 -17.73
N TYR A 299 -5.36 -4.99 -17.92
CA TYR A 299 -6.18 -4.24 -18.87
C TYR A 299 -5.98 -4.76 -20.30
N ALA A 300 -4.72 -5.01 -20.70
CA ALA A 300 -4.38 -5.49 -22.03
C ALA A 300 -4.89 -6.91 -22.32
N PHE A 301 -4.80 -7.82 -21.35
CA PHE A 301 -5.28 -9.20 -21.52
C PHE A 301 -6.80 -9.30 -21.63
N VAL A 302 -7.54 -8.53 -20.83
CA VAL A 302 -9.00 -8.69 -20.75
C VAL A 302 -9.75 -7.91 -21.82
N LYS A 303 -9.28 -6.72 -22.22
CA LYS A 303 -9.86 -5.99 -23.35
C LYS A 303 -9.23 -6.43 -24.66
N LYS A 304 -9.77 -7.49 -25.28
CA LYS A 304 -9.35 -8.00 -26.60
C LYS A 304 -9.22 -6.93 -27.71
N ARG A 305 -9.96 -5.80 -27.63
CA ARG A 305 -9.85 -4.66 -28.57
C ARG A 305 -8.55 -3.86 -28.41
N PHE A 306 -7.82 -4.01 -27.30
CA PHE A 306 -6.57 -3.29 -27.05
C PHE A 306 -5.40 -3.88 -27.83
N ARG A 307 -5.39 -5.21 -28.06
CA ARG A 307 -4.43 -5.91 -28.94
C ARG A 307 -4.47 -5.49 -30.40
N LEU A 308 -5.42 -4.64 -30.81
CA LEU A 308 -5.52 -4.08 -32.16
C LEU A 308 -4.86 -2.69 -32.27
N TYR A 309 -4.50 -2.07 -31.14
CA TYR A 309 -3.86 -0.74 -31.07
C TYR A 309 -2.42 -0.78 -30.56
N LEU A 310 -1.98 -1.94 -30.05
CA LEU A 310 -0.59 -2.33 -29.83
C LEU A 310 -0.08 -3.04 -31.08
#